data_AF-A0A922ZHZ1-F1
#
_entry.id   AF-A0A922ZHZ1-F1
#
_cell.length_a   1.000
_cell.length_b   1.000
_cell.length_c   1.000
_cell.angle_alpha   90.00
_cell.angle_beta   90.00
_cell.angle_gamma   90.00
#
_symmetry.space_group_name_H-M   'P 1'
#
loop_
_entity.id
_entity.type
_entity.pdbx_description
1 polymer ?
#
loop_
_entity_poly.entity_id
_entity_poly.type
_entity_poly.pdbx_seq_one_letter_code
_entity_poly.pdbx_strand_id
1 'polypeptide(L)'
;MGTAAYRRFLVVLAVAFAVAFALVCIPPFIQNPDIVGAFAGGFVNPYASGYAMDIFFTWAVLAVWVMYEAKVKGIRYGWVALLLGVVPGVATGFAVYLLIRLNQEQAAA
;
A
#
# COMPACT_ATOMS: atom_id res chain seq x y z
N MET A 1 2.26 11.23 -13.68
CA MET A 1 3.66 10.75 -13.75
C MET A 1 3.86 10.02 -15.07
N GLY A 2 5.08 9.93 -15.64
CA GLY A 2 5.31 9.13 -16.85
C GLY A 2 5.41 7.63 -16.55
N THR A 3 5.11 6.75 -17.52
CA THR A 3 5.07 5.29 -17.33
C THR A 3 6.39 4.70 -16.83
N ALA A 4 7.54 5.19 -17.32
CA ALA A 4 8.85 4.73 -16.85
C ALA A 4 9.10 5.09 -15.37
N ALA A 5 8.74 6.31 -14.96
CA ALA A 5 8.86 6.74 -13.57
C ALA A 5 7.91 5.93 -12.67
N TYR A 6 6.66 5.73 -13.10
CA TYR A 6 5.67 4.91 -12.40
C TYR A 6 6.21 3.51 -12.08
N ARG A 7 6.71 2.81 -13.11
CA ARG A 7 7.29 1.47 -12.96
C ARG A 7 8.46 1.47 -11.97
N ARG A 8 9.35 2.46 -12.04
CA ARG A 8 10.50 2.57 -11.12
C ARG A 8 10.04 2.76 -9.68
N PHE A 9 9.08 3.65 -9.42
CA PHE A 9 8.55 3.85 -8.07
C PHE A 9 7.93 2.56 -7.50
N LEU A 10 7.14 1.83 -8.29
CA LEU A 10 6.58 0.56 -7.85
C LEU A 10 7.64 -0.46 -7.50
N VAL A 11 8.67 -0.62 -8.34
CA VAL A 11 9.78 -1.56 -8.07
C VAL A 11 10.53 -1.15 -6.80
N VAL A 12 10.86 0.14 -6.65
CA VAL A 12 11.58 0.64 -5.48
C VAL A 12 10.76 0.42 -4.21
N LEU A 13 9.48 0.76 -4.20
CA LEU A 13 8.61 0.56 -3.03
C LEU A 13 8.46 -0.92 -2.68
N ALA A 14 8.26 -1.80 -3.67
CA ALA A 14 8.12 -3.23 -3.45
C ALA A 14 9.40 -3.86 -2.88
N VAL A 15 10.57 -3.54 -3.46
CA VAL A 15 11.86 -4.04 -2.99
C VAL A 15 12.17 -3.49 -1.60
N ALA A 16 11.96 -2.20 -1.38
CA ALA A 16 12.21 -1.56 -0.09
C ALA A 16 11.33 -2.16 1.02
N PHE A 17 10.04 -2.40 0.75
CA PHE A 17 9.15 -3.09 1.68
C PHE A 17 9.63 -4.51 1.96
N ALA A 18 9.91 -5.31 0.92
CA ALA A 18 10.32 -6.70 1.09
C ALA A 18 11.61 -6.82 1.93
N VAL A 19 12.59 -5.94 1.68
CA VAL A 19 13.82 -5.89 2.47
C VAL A 19 13.53 -5.46 3.91
N ALA A 20 12.76 -4.40 4.13
CA ALA A 20 12.44 -3.93 5.48
C ALA A 20 11.63 -4.97 6.28
N PHE A 21 10.63 -5.60 5.65
CA PHE A 21 9.85 -6.69 6.24
C PHE A 21 10.74 -7.88 6.59
N ALA A 22 11.65 -8.28 5.70
CA ALA A 22 12.61 -9.34 5.97
C ALA A 22 13.50 -9.02 7.17
N LEU A 23 14.03 -7.81 7.26
CA LEU A 23 14.88 -7.38 8.39
C LEU A 23 14.12 -7.39 9.73
N VAL A 24 12.82 -7.10 9.73
CA VAL A 24 12.00 -7.10 10.94
C VAL A 24 11.52 -8.50 11.32
N CYS A 25 11.10 -9.31 10.34
CA CYS A 25 10.41 -10.57 10.57
C CYS A 25 11.33 -11.80 10.54
N ILE A 26 12.43 -11.80 9.79
CA ILE A 26 13.33 -12.97 9.71
C ILE A 26 14.08 -13.23 11.03
N PRO A 27 14.68 -12.23 11.71
CA PRO A 27 15.37 -12.49 12.98
C PRO A 27 14.50 -13.18 14.05
N PRO A 28 13.29 -12.69 14.39
CA PRO A 28 12.45 -13.37 15.38
C PRO A 28 11.98 -14.75 14.90
N PHE A 29 11.82 -14.94 13.58
CA PHE A 29 11.48 -16.24 12.99
C PHE A 29 12.59 -17.27 13.15
N ILE A 30 13.86 -16.89 12.93
CA ILE A 30 15.00 -17.80 13.15
C ILE A 30 15.14 -18.18 14.62
N GLN A 31 14.86 -17.25 15.53
CA GLN A 31 14.97 -17.50 16.97
C GLN A 31 13.89 -18.45 17.50
N ASN A 32 12.65 -18.28 17.06
CA ASN A 32 11.52 -19.13 17.46
C ASN A 32 10.63 -19.38 16.23
N PRO A 33 10.82 -20.51 15.51
CA PRO A 33 10.06 -20.83 14.31
C PRO A 33 8.66 -21.38 14.64
N ASP A 34 7.93 -20.70 15.52
CA ASP A 34 6.54 -21.03 15.86
C ASP A 34 5.56 -20.10 15.14
N ILE A 35 5.21 -20.50 13.92
CA ILE A 35 4.29 -19.74 13.06
C ILE A 35 2.88 -19.72 13.67
N VAL A 36 2.43 -20.83 14.26
CA VAL A 36 1.07 -20.96 14.79
C VAL A 36 0.90 -20.07 16.02
N GLY A 37 1.87 -20.09 16.93
CA GLY A 37 1.92 -19.19 18.08
C GLY A 37 2.02 -17.72 17.67
N ALA A 38 2.79 -17.40 16.64
CA ALA A 38 2.86 -16.05 16.09
C ALA A 38 1.48 -15.55 15.62
N PHE A 39 0.76 -16.32 14.80
CA PHE A 39 -0.59 -15.95 14.37
C PHE A 39 -1.58 -15.87 15.53
N ALA A 40 -1.54 -16.81 16.47
CA ALA A 40 -2.42 -16.81 17.65
C ALA A 40 -2.17 -15.59 18.57
N GLY A 41 -0.92 -15.11 18.63
CA GLY A 41 -0.54 -13.89 19.33
C GLY A 41 -1.00 -12.59 18.67
N GLY A 42 -1.60 -12.63 17.48
CA GLY A 42 -2.16 -11.45 16.82
C GLY A 42 -1.18 -10.27 16.71
N PHE A 43 -1.51 -9.13 17.32
CA PHE A 43 -0.68 -7.90 17.26
C PHE A 43 0.33 -7.76 18.41
N VAL A 44 0.41 -8.72 19.34
CA VAL A 44 1.38 -8.66 20.46
C VAL A 44 2.69 -9.38 20.17
N ASN A 45 2.90 -9.81 18.93
CA ASN A 45 4.13 -10.48 18.49
C ASN A 45 5.07 -9.49 17.73
N PRO A 46 6.36 -9.84 17.56
CA PRO A 46 7.32 -9.00 16.82
C PRO A 46 6.94 -8.73 15.36
N TYR A 47 6.25 -9.67 14.70
CA TYR A 47 5.79 -9.57 13.31
C TYR A 47 4.75 -8.48 13.09
N ALA A 48 3.99 -8.10 14.13
CA ALA A 48 2.97 -7.05 14.08
C ALA A 48 3.54 -5.73 13.55
N SER A 49 4.78 -5.40 13.90
CA SER A 49 5.48 -4.22 13.39
C SER A 49 5.77 -4.29 11.88
N GLY A 50 6.14 -5.46 11.37
CA GLY A 50 6.33 -5.71 9.94
C GLY A 50 5.02 -5.57 9.17
N TYR A 51 3.92 -6.11 9.69
CA TYR A 51 2.59 -5.92 9.12
C TYR A 51 2.10 -4.47 9.22
N ALA A 52 2.37 -3.76 10.30
CA ALA A 52 2.01 -2.35 10.43
C ALA A 52 2.78 -1.47 9.44
N MET A 53 4.04 -1.81 9.13
CA MET A 53 4.84 -1.12 8.13
C MET A 53 4.22 -1.16 6.73
N ASP A 54 3.54 -2.26 6.39
CA ASP A 54 2.84 -2.42 5.10
C ASP A 54 1.84 -1.29 4.83
N ILE A 55 1.24 -0.72 5.87
CA ILE A 55 0.29 0.39 5.76
C ILE A 55 0.95 1.59 5.06
N PHE A 56 2.19 1.94 5.42
CA PHE A 56 2.89 3.07 4.81
C PHE A 56 3.29 2.79 3.36
N PHE A 57 3.76 1.58 3.06
CA PHE A 57 4.14 1.18 1.71
C PHE A 57 2.94 1.06 0.78
N THR A 58 1.85 0.46 1.25
CA THR A 58 0.60 0.35 0.49
C THR A 58 -0.01 1.74 0.26
N TRP A 59 0.05 2.65 1.24
CA TRP A 59 -0.35 4.04 1.05
C TRP A 59 0.53 4.74 -0.01
N ALA A 60 1.85 4.56 0.04
CA ALA A 60 2.76 5.14 -0.93
C ALA A 60 2.51 4.60 -2.36
N VAL A 61 2.25 3.30 -2.49
CA VAL A 61 1.86 2.67 -3.76
C VAL A 61 0.55 3.27 -4.28
N LEU A 62 -0.45 3.45 -3.41
CA LEU A 62 -1.70 4.13 -3.77
C LEU A 62 -1.42 5.56 -4.26
N ALA A 63 -0.61 6.35 -3.55
CA ALA A 63 -0.24 7.70 -3.97
C ALA A 63 0.42 7.72 -5.36
N VAL A 64 1.36 6.82 -5.59
CA VAL A 64 2.03 6.62 -6.89
C VAL A 64 1.02 6.27 -7.98
N TRP A 65 0.05 5.40 -7.69
CA TRP A 65 -1.02 5.05 -8.63
C TRP A 65 -1.94 6.24 -8.97
N VAL A 66 -2.44 6.95 -7.95
CA VAL A 66 -3.28 8.15 -8.13
C VAL A 66 -2.57 9.19 -9.00
N MET A 67 -1.29 9.47 -8.73
CA MET A 67 -0.50 10.43 -9.52
C MET A 67 -0.23 9.99 -10.96
N TYR A 68 -0.20 8.68 -11.21
CA TYR A 68 -0.05 8.13 -12.56
C TYR A 68 -1.34 8.31 -13.35
N GLU A 69 -2.46 7.84 -12.82
CA GLU A 69 -3.75 7.87 -13.50
C GLU A 69 -4.30 9.28 -13.68
N ALA A 70 -4.04 10.20 -12.75
CA ALA A 70 -4.35 11.61 -12.92
C ALA A 70 -3.73 12.20 -14.21
N LYS A 71 -2.56 11.71 -14.64
CA LYS A 71 -1.91 12.17 -15.89
C LYS A 71 -2.31 11.36 -17.13
N VAL A 72 -2.43 10.04 -17.00
CA VAL A 72 -2.67 9.16 -18.16
C VAL A 72 -4.15 9.05 -18.53
N LYS A 73 -5.02 8.99 -17.52
CA LYS A 73 -6.47 8.83 -17.69
C LYS A 73 -7.25 10.11 -17.37
N GLY A 74 -6.57 11.13 -16.83
CA GLY A 74 -7.23 12.39 -16.45
C GLY A 74 -8.18 12.26 -15.26
N ILE A 75 -8.01 11.23 -14.42
CA ILE A 75 -8.88 11.01 -13.24
C ILE A 75 -8.78 12.20 -12.29
N ARG A 76 -9.92 12.83 -12.00
CA ARG A 76 -10.05 13.98 -11.11
C ARG A 76 -10.39 13.54 -9.68
N TYR A 77 -10.07 14.38 -8.70
CA TYR A 77 -10.41 14.20 -7.28
C TYR A 77 -9.78 12.99 -6.57
N GLY A 78 -8.84 12.29 -7.20
CA GLY A 78 -8.14 11.15 -6.58
C GLY A 78 -7.35 11.49 -5.30
N TRP A 79 -7.03 12.76 -5.06
CA TRP A 79 -6.37 13.19 -3.81
C TRP A 79 -7.22 12.95 -2.56
N VAL A 80 -8.55 12.89 -2.68
CA VAL A 80 -9.46 12.57 -1.56
C VAL A 80 -9.16 11.17 -1.02
N ALA A 81 -8.88 10.21 -1.91
CA ALA A 81 -8.48 8.87 -1.53
C ALA A 81 -7.17 8.85 -0.74
N LEU A 82 -6.22 9.76 -1.03
CA LEU A 82 -4.96 9.83 -0.31
C LEU A 82 -5.16 10.33 1.12
N LEU A 83 -6.02 11.34 1.31
CA LEU A 83 -6.39 11.82 2.65
C LEU A 83 -7.11 10.73 3.45
N LEU A 84 -8.10 10.07 2.84
CA LEU A 84 -8.81 8.95 3.47
C LEU A 84 -7.89 7.76 3.76
N GLY A 85 -6.84 7.60 2.95
CA GLY A 85 -5.81 6.59 3.15
C GLY A 85 -4.94 6.85 4.39
N VAL A 86 -4.83 8.10 4.85
CA VAL A 86 -4.15 8.46 6.11
C VAL A 86 -5.10 8.26 7.29
N VAL A 87 -6.33 8.78 7.19
CA VAL A 87 -7.39 8.62 8.21
C VAL A 87 -8.73 8.48 7.49
N PRO A 88 -9.50 7.38 7.65
CA PRO A 88 -9.35 6.32 8.66
C PRO A 88 -8.35 5.20 8.29
N GLY A 89 -7.87 5.11 7.05
CA GLY A 89 -6.86 4.14 6.66
C GLY A 89 -6.90 3.74 5.19
N VAL A 90 -5.82 3.10 4.73
CA VAL A 90 -5.55 2.81 3.32
C VAL A 90 -6.68 2.03 2.65
N ALA A 91 -7.32 1.08 3.33
CA ALA A 91 -8.45 0.33 2.78
C ALA A 91 -9.62 1.25 2.36
N THR A 92 -9.93 2.26 3.18
CA THR A 92 -10.99 3.24 2.88
C THR A 92 -10.57 4.14 1.72
N GLY A 93 -9.35 4.68 1.76
CA GLY A 93 -8.80 5.48 0.67
C GLY A 93 -8.80 4.74 -0.66
N PHE A 94 -8.32 3.49 -0.66
CA PHE A 94 -8.26 2.62 -1.83
C PHE A 94 -9.65 2.35 -2.42
N ALA A 95 -10.63 1.99 -1.59
CA ALA A 95 -12.00 1.75 -2.05
C ALA A 95 -12.63 3.01 -2.66
N VAL A 96 -12.46 4.17 -2.02
CA VAL A 96 -12.95 5.44 -2.56
C VAL A 96 -12.27 5.79 -3.88
N TYR A 97 -10.97 5.52 -4.01
CA TYR A 97 -10.27 5.74 -5.28
C TYR A 97 -10.87 4.90 -6.42
N LEU A 98 -11.13 3.62 -6.16
CA LEU A 98 -11.74 2.72 -7.15
C LEU A 98 -13.13 3.22 -7.59
N LEU A 99 -13.95 3.72 -6.66
CA LEU A 99 -15.27 4.27 -6.98
C LEU A 99 -15.19 5.55 -7.81
N ILE A 100 -14.29 6.48 -7.43
CA ILE A 100 -14.05 7.72 -8.19
C ILE A 100 -13.63 7.39 -9.62
N ARG A 101 -12.69 6.45 -9.77
CA ARG A 101 -12.20 5.96 -11.05
C ARG A 101 -13.33 5.34 -11.88
N LEU A 102 -14.10 4.42 -11.29
CA LEU A 102 -15.16 3.69 -11.97
C LEU A 102 -16.20 4.64 -12.58
N ASN A 103 -16.65 5.63 -11.81
CA ASN A 103 -17.64 6.59 -12.27
C ASN A 103 -17.12 7.45 -13.44
N GLN A 104 -15.85 7.84 -13.41
CA GLN A 104 -15.26 8.67 -14.47
C GLN A 104 -14.95 7.86 -15.74
N GLU A 105 -14.50 6.61 -15.59
CA GLU A 105 -14.31 5.71 -16.72
C GLU A 105 -15.65 5.39 -17.40
N GLN A 106 -16.74 5.22 -16.64
CA GLN A 106 -18.09 5.02 -17.19
C GLN A 106 -18.65 6.27 -17.86
N ALA A 107 -18.43 7.46 -17.30
CA ALA A 107 -18.91 8.71 -17.89
C ALA A 107 -18.17 9.10 -19.18
N ALA A 108 -16.99 8.52 -19.42
CA ALA A 108 -16.17 8.76 -20.62
C ALA A 108 -16.41 7.72 -21.74
N ALA A 109 -17.21 6.69 -21.48
CA ALA A 109 -17.59 5.64 -22.43
C ALA A 109 -18.90 5.97 -23.13
#